data_AF-A0A7J2YSW7-F1
#
_entry.id   AF-A0A7J2YSW7-F1
#
_cell.length_a   1.000
_cell.length_b   1.000
_cell.length_c   1.000
_cell.angle_alpha   90.00
_cell.angle_beta   90.00
_cell.angle_gamma   90.00
#
_symmetry.space_group_name_H-M   'P 1'
#
loop_
_entity.id
_entity.type
_entity.pdbx_description
1 polymer ?
#
loop_
_entity_poly.entity_id
_entity_poly.type
_entity_poly.pdbx_seq_one_letter_code
_entity_poly.pdbx_strand_id
1 'polypeptide(L)'
;MDKRFTGSLPIETEPWKIGVICGRSATGKTTIAKKLFPQEFVSGFTYSAPCVLDDFPEDLTVAQITQTLCSVGFASPPDWLKPYACLSQGEKMRVDIARALLLKQNRIVFDEFTSVIDREVARMACIAISKGVRKSGKQLIVVTCHRDVVDWLEPDWVLDTDKMAFDKKKEPDSRLSSKSSELTLTFGECLGSITI
;
A
#
# COMPACT_ATOMS: atom_id res chain seq x y z
N MET A 1 23.06 -5.86 -18.03
CA MET A 1 23.44 -4.56 -17.46
C MET A 1 22.77 -4.44 -16.10
N ASP A 2 23.56 -4.60 -15.05
CA ASP A 2 23.14 -4.64 -13.65
C ASP A 2 22.90 -3.18 -13.20
N LYS A 3 21.69 -2.64 -13.43
CA LYS A 3 21.33 -1.30 -12.95
C LYS A 3 21.19 -1.36 -11.43
N ARG A 4 22.31 -1.13 -10.73
CA ARG A 4 22.30 -1.01 -9.27
C ARG A 4 21.62 0.29 -8.90
N PHE A 5 20.42 0.20 -8.34
CA PHE A 5 19.85 1.30 -7.58
C PHE A 5 20.69 1.52 -6.32
N THR A 6 21.24 2.72 -6.18
CA THR A 6 21.85 3.32 -4.99
C THR A 6 21.16 4.66 -4.77
N GLY A 7 20.42 4.82 -3.67
CA GLY A 7 19.68 6.05 -3.44
C GLY A 7 18.80 5.98 -2.18
N SER A 8 18.44 7.16 -1.67
CA SER A 8 17.39 7.33 -0.68
C SER A 8 16.19 8.02 -1.33
N LEU A 9 14.98 7.77 -0.83
CA LEU A 9 13.81 8.53 -1.26
C LEU A 9 13.66 9.75 -0.36
N PRO A 10 13.31 10.94 -0.90
CA PRO A 10 13.07 12.15 -0.10
C PRO A 10 11.69 12.11 0.56
N ILE A 11 11.40 11.03 1.29
CA ILE A 11 10.10 10.77 1.94
C ILE A 11 10.13 11.08 3.43
N GLU A 12 11.30 11.25 4.04
CA GLU A 12 11.42 11.58 5.47
C GLU A 12 11.31 13.08 5.75
N THR A 13 11.21 13.91 4.70
CA THR A 13 11.14 15.38 4.82
C THR A 13 9.77 15.90 5.21
N GLU A 14 8.69 15.18 4.91
CA GLU A 14 7.31 15.58 5.23
C GLU A 14 6.48 14.33 5.56
N PRO A 15 5.40 14.47 6.35
CA PRO A 15 4.55 13.33 6.69
C PRO A 15 3.89 12.71 5.46
N TRP A 16 3.85 11.39 5.43
CA TRP A 16 3.15 10.61 4.42
C TRP A 16 2.55 9.35 5.04
N LYS A 17 1.54 8.79 4.38
CA LYS A 17 0.79 7.60 4.80
C LYS A 17 0.88 6.47 3.77
N ILE A 18 0.85 6.78 2.48
CA ILE A 18 0.83 5.77 1.42
C ILE A 18 1.89 6.09 0.37
N GLY A 19 2.73 5.10 0.08
CA GLY A 19 3.70 5.10 -1.00
C GLY A 19 3.42 4.00 -2.01
N VAL A 20 3.69 4.25 -3.29
CA VAL A 20 3.59 3.24 -4.34
C VAL A 20 4.93 3.12 -5.07
N ILE A 21 5.40 1.89 -5.26
CA ILE A 21 6.49 1.56 -6.19
C ILE A 21 5.86 0.79 -7.35
N CYS A 22 5.80 1.38 -8.54
CA CYS A 22 5.14 0.79 -9.71
C CYS A 22 6.05 0.73 -10.95
N GLY A 23 5.66 -0.12 -11.91
CA GLY A 23 6.42 -0.35 -13.15
C GLY A 23 6.18 -1.75 -13.71
N ARG A 24 6.53 -1.98 -14.98
CA ARG A 24 6.35 -3.27 -15.67
C ARG A 24 7.04 -4.42 -14.93
N SER A 25 6.64 -5.66 -15.22
CA SER A 25 7.31 -6.85 -14.69
C SER A 25 8.82 -6.83 -15.00
N ALA A 26 9.63 -7.36 -14.09
CA ALA A 26 11.09 -7.44 -14.19
C ALA A 26 11.88 -6.11 -14.25
N THR A 27 11.28 -4.97 -13.85
CA THR A 27 11.98 -3.67 -13.76
C THR A 27 12.76 -3.45 -12.48
N GLY A 28 12.80 -4.43 -11.58
CA GLY A 28 13.56 -4.37 -10.32
C GLY A 28 12.80 -3.77 -9.14
N LYS A 29 11.48 -3.56 -9.23
CA LYS A 29 10.63 -3.05 -8.13
C LYS A 29 10.90 -3.70 -6.78
N THR A 30 10.78 -5.03 -6.69
CA THR A 30 11.05 -5.80 -5.47
C THR A 30 12.47 -5.58 -4.97
N THR A 31 13.46 -5.59 -5.86
CA THR A 31 14.87 -5.36 -5.50
C THR A 31 15.09 -3.96 -4.95
N ILE A 32 14.49 -2.94 -5.56
CA ILE A 32 14.55 -1.55 -5.10
C ILE A 32 13.87 -1.40 -3.75
N ALA A 33 12.65 -1.93 -3.61
CA ALA A 33 11.89 -1.89 -2.38
C ALA A 33 12.65 -2.59 -1.23
N LYS A 34 13.25 -3.77 -1.45
CA LYS A 34 14.07 -4.48 -0.46
C LYS A 34 15.32 -3.72 -0.03
N LYS A 35 15.93 -2.95 -0.94
CA LYS A 35 17.07 -2.09 -0.62
C LYS A 35 16.65 -0.87 0.21
N LEU A 36 15.53 -0.26 -0.13
CA LEU A 36 15.03 0.96 0.53
C LEU A 36 14.40 0.67 1.90
N PHE A 37 13.74 -0.48 2.04
CA PHE A 37 12.92 -0.83 3.21
C PHE A 37 13.22 -2.28 3.66
N PRO A 38 14.46 -2.61 4.05
CA PRO A 38 14.87 -3.99 4.30
C PRO A 38 14.17 -4.67 5.48
N GLN A 39 13.58 -3.91 6.42
CA GLN A 39 13.03 -4.43 7.68
C GLN A 39 11.50 -4.36 7.74
N GLU A 40 10.86 -3.75 6.73
CA GLU A 40 9.44 -3.42 6.74
C GLU A 40 8.59 -4.34 5.86
N PHE A 41 9.21 -5.30 5.18
CA PHE A 41 8.49 -6.28 4.35
C PHE A 41 7.66 -7.23 5.20
N VAL A 42 6.40 -7.35 4.82
CA VAL A 42 5.55 -8.43 5.30
C VAL A 42 5.88 -9.67 4.47
N SER A 43 6.55 -10.65 5.06
CA SER A 43 6.91 -11.92 4.42
C SER A 43 5.76 -12.93 4.33
N GLY A 44 4.52 -12.44 4.40
CA GLY A 44 3.32 -13.25 4.58
C GLY A 44 3.07 -13.63 6.03
N PHE A 45 1.88 -14.17 6.27
CA PHE A 45 1.42 -14.62 7.58
C PHE A 45 1.11 -16.11 7.55
N THR A 46 1.33 -16.78 8.68
CA THR A 46 0.87 -18.15 8.87
C THR A 46 -0.56 -18.12 9.41
N TYR A 47 -1.43 -18.91 8.80
CA TYR A 47 -2.80 -19.16 9.24
C TYR A 47 -2.98 -20.64 9.43
N SER A 48 -3.35 -21.05 10.63
CA SER A 48 -3.50 -22.46 11.01
C SER A 48 -4.77 -22.73 11.80
N ALA A 49 -5.44 -21.67 12.26
CA ALA A 49 -6.64 -21.79 13.07
C ALA A 49 -7.87 -22.16 12.21
N PRO A 50 -8.94 -22.69 12.84
CA PRO A 50 -10.20 -22.99 12.17
C PRO A 50 -10.86 -21.75 11.55
N CYS A 51 -10.57 -20.55 12.07
CA CYS A 51 -11.07 -19.31 11.49
C CYS A 51 -10.05 -18.18 11.49
N VAL A 52 -10.29 -17.19 10.61
CA VAL A 52 -9.42 -16.02 10.43
C VAL A 52 -9.21 -15.24 11.72
N LEU A 53 -10.26 -15.06 12.55
CA LEU A 53 -10.16 -14.28 13.78
C LEU A 53 -9.15 -14.86 14.77
N ASP A 54 -9.07 -16.19 14.84
CA ASP A 54 -8.24 -16.91 15.81
C ASP A 54 -6.74 -16.86 15.47
N ASP A 55 -6.37 -16.49 14.23
CA ASP A 55 -4.98 -16.33 13.82
C ASP A 55 -4.42 -14.90 14.07
N PHE A 56 -5.24 -13.96 14.57
CA PHE A 56 -4.75 -12.64 14.99
C PHE A 56 -4.02 -12.72 16.34
N PRO A 57 -3.06 -11.81 16.63
CA PRO A 57 -2.36 -11.78 17.91
C PRO A 57 -3.30 -11.78 19.13
N GLU A 58 -3.00 -12.63 20.12
CA GLU A 58 -3.84 -12.85 21.30
C GLU A 58 -3.97 -11.61 22.21
N ASP A 59 -3.06 -10.64 22.10
CA ASP A 59 -3.10 -9.39 22.86
C ASP A 59 -4.11 -8.36 22.30
N LEU A 60 -4.75 -8.68 21.17
CA LEU A 60 -5.75 -7.82 20.53
C LEU A 60 -7.18 -8.21 20.93
N THR A 61 -8.00 -7.20 21.18
CA THR A 61 -9.44 -7.41 21.38
C THR A 61 -10.12 -7.75 20.04
N VAL A 62 -11.20 -8.53 20.11
CA VAL A 62 -12.08 -8.80 18.95
C VAL A 62 -12.57 -7.49 18.31
N ALA A 63 -12.84 -6.47 19.11
CA ALA A 63 -13.23 -5.15 18.63
C ALA A 63 -12.13 -4.51 17.75
N GLN A 64 -10.86 -4.57 18.17
CA GLN A 64 -9.75 -4.04 17.38
C GLN A 64 -9.58 -4.81 16.06
N ILE A 65 -9.64 -6.15 16.12
CA ILE A 65 -9.50 -7.02 14.95
C ILE A 65 -10.61 -6.71 13.94
N THR A 66 -11.87 -6.75 14.37
CA THR A 66 -13.03 -6.54 13.49
C THR A 66 -13.10 -5.12 12.95
N GLN A 67 -12.76 -4.11 13.75
CA GLN A 67 -12.68 -2.72 13.31
C GLN A 67 -11.64 -2.53 12.20
N THR A 68 -10.47 -3.18 12.33
CA THR A 68 -9.43 -3.11 11.29
C THR A 68 -9.84 -3.91 10.04
N LEU A 69 -10.44 -5.09 10.17
CA LEU A 69 -10.97 -5.87 9.03
C LEU A 69 -12.00 -5.06 8.23
N CYS A 70 -12.92 -4.39 8.92
CA CYS A 70 -13.86 -3.46 8.30
C CYS A 70 -13.15 -2.30 7.59
N SER A 71 -12.09 -1.73 8.19
CA SER A 71 -11.36 -0.58 7.64
C SER A 71 -10.68 -0.87 6.30
N VAL A 72 -10.31 -2.13 6.04
CA VAL A 72 -9.70 -2.58 4.78
C VAL A 72 -10.74 -3.18 3.81
N GLY A 73 -12.03 -3.04 4.13
CA GLY A 73 -13.12 -3.50 3.28
C GLY A 73 -13.39 -5.00 3.33
N PHE A 74 -12.94 -5.71 4.38
CA PHE A 74 -13.31 -7.10 4.66
C PHE A 74 -14.36 -7.14 5.78
N ALA A 75 -15.55 -6.62 5.48
CA ALA A 75 -16.62 -6.36 6.44
C ALA A 75 -17.73 -7.43 6.43
N SER A 76 -17.36 -8.71 6.44
CA SER A 76 -18.29 -9.84 6.39
C SER A 76 -18.08 -10.79 7.57
N PRO A 77 -18.90 -10.67 8.65
CA PRO A 77 -18.79 -11.53 9.81
C PRO A 77 -18.81 -13.04 9.52
N PRO A 78 -19.63 -13.56 8.58
CA PRO A 78 -19.55 -14.96 8.19
C PRO A 78 -18.20 -15.37 7.62
N ASP A 79 -17.53 -14.49 6.87
CA ASP A 79 -16.22 -14.78 6.28
C ASP A 79 -15.09 -14.74 7.30
N TRP A 80 -15.25 -13.98 8.39
CA TRP A 80 -14.30 -13.95 9.51
C TRP A 80 -14.20 -15.30 10.23
N LEU A 81 -15.28 -16.08 10.18
CA LEU A 81 -15.39 -17.39 10.82
C LEU A 81 -14.95 -18.54 9.91
N LYS A 82 -14.49 -18.26 8.69
CA LYS A 82 -13.97 -19.27 7.75
C LYS A 82 -12.48 -19.50 7.97
N PRO A 83 -11.96 -20.71 7.67
CA PRO A 83 -10.52 -20.91 7.53
C PRO A 83 -9.96 -19.97 6.46
N TYR A 84 -8.78 -19.38 6.70
CA TYR A 84 -8.15 -18.47 5.73
C TYR A 84 -8.01 -19.11 4.34
N ALA A 85 -7.74 -20.41 4.27
CA ALA A 85 -7.60 -21.16 3.01
C ALA A 85 -8.85 -21.08 2.12
N CYS A 86 -10.05 -20.96 2.71
CA CYS A 86 -11.33 -20.89 2.01
C CYS A 86 -11.66 -19.51 1.43
N LEU A 87 -10.87 -18.48 1.76
CA LEU A 87 -11.06 -17.13 1.26
C LEU A 87 -10.56 -16.99 -0.19
N SER A 88 -11.24 -16.13 -0.95
CA SER A 88 -10.75 -15.66 -2.25
C SER A 88 -9.44 -14.88 -2.10
N GLN A 89 -8.68 -14.75 -3.18
CA GLN A 89 -7.40 -14.06 -3.14
C GLN A 89 -7.52 -12.58 -2.72
N GLY A 90 -8.62 -11.91 -3.09
CA GLY A 90 -8.89 -10.54 -2.67
C GLY A 90 -9.32 -10.40 -1.22
N GLU A 91 -9.96 -11.41 -0.65
CA GLU A 91 -10.24 -11.49 0.79
C GLU A 91 -8.97 -11.76 1.58
N LYS A 92 -8.15 -12.73 1.16
CA LYS A 92 -6.85 -13.07 1.74
C LYS A 92 -5.94 -11.84 1.86
N MET A 93 -5.78 -11.09 0.77
CA MET A 93 -5.01 -9.85 0.77
C MET A 93 -5.54 -8.83 1.80
N ARG A 94 -6.86 -8.64 1.89
CA ARG A 94 -7.44 -7.71 2.86
C ARG A 94 -7.19 -8.17 4.30
N VAL A 95 -7.31 -9.46 4.58
CA VAL A 95 -6.96 -10.03 5.90
C VAL A 95 -5.49 -9.80 6.23
N ASP A 96 -4.58 -10.03 5.28
CA ASP A 96 -3.14 -9.80 5.48
C ASP A 96 -2.83 -8.33 5.77
N ILE A 97 -3.45 -7.40 5.04
CA ILE A 97 -3.27 -5.97 5.29
C ILE A 97 -3.84 -5.59 6.66
N ALA A 98 -5.02 -6.09 7.03
CA ALA A 98 -5.59 -5.85 8.35
C ALA A 98 -4.65 -6.34 9.46
N ARG A 99 -4.11 -7.55 9.32
CA ARG A 99 -3.16 -8.13 10.27
C ARG A 99 -1.88 -7.31 10.35
N ALA A 100 -1.34 -6.88 9.21
CA ALA A 100 -0.15 -6.03 9.17
C ALA A 100 -0.36 -4.67 9.85
N LEU A 101 -1.53 -4.05 9.67
CA LEU A 101 -1.86 -2.77 10.31
C LEU A 101 -1.96 -2.86 11.83
N LEU A 102 -2.21 -4.04 12.37
CA LEU A 102 -2.27 -4.31 13.81
C LEU A 102 -0.91 -4.68 14.41
N LEU A 103 0.12 -4.93 13.59
CA LEU A 103 1.46 -5.18 14.09
C LEU A 103 2.08 -3.91 14.71
N LYS A 104 3.14 -4.10 15.50
CA LYS A 104 3.84 -2.99 16.18
C LYS A 104 4.62 -2.09 15.22
N GLN A 105 5.02 -2.58 14.04
CA GLN A 105 5.78 -1.78 13.07
C GLN A 105 4.96 -0.61 12.55
N ASN A 106 5.58 0.57 12.43
CA ASN A 106 4.89 1.77 11.94
C ASN A 106 4.81 1.85 10.40
N ARG A 107 5.74 1.17 9.72
CA ARG A 107 5.86 1.14 8.26
C ARG A 107 5.77 -0.30 7.78
N ILE A 108 5.02 -0.50 6.71
CA ILE A 108 4.66 -1.81 6.20
C ILE A 108 4.87 -1.79 4.68
N VAL A 109 5.56 -2.78 4.14
CA VAL A 109 5.74 -2.97 2.69
C VAL A 109 5.04 -4.24 2.24
N PHE A 110 4.14 -4.11 1.26
CA PHE A 110 3.49 -5.23 0.58
C PHE A 110 3.98 -5.33 -0.86
N ASP A 111 4.58 -6.47 -1.19
CA ASP A 111 4.99 -6.79 -2.56
C ASP A 111 3.87 -7.52 -3.33
N GLU A 112 3.90 -7.43 -4.66
CA GLU A 112 2.90 -7.98 -5.58
C GLU A 112 1.45 -7.57 -5.28
N PHE A 113 1.28 -6.34 -4.82
CA PHE A 113 -0.01 -5.81 -4.41
C PHE A 113 -1.02 -5.86 -5.57
N THR A 114 -2.14 -6.56 -5.34
CA THR A 114 -3.27 -6.79 -6.27
C THR A 114 -2.97 -7.55 -7.57
N SER A 115 -1.79 -8.16 -7.72
CA SER A 115 -1.38 -8.81 -8.99
C SER A 115 -2.30 -9.95 -9.45
N VAL A 116 -2.92 -10.64 -8.50
CA VAL A 116 -3.71 -11.86 -8.71
C VAL A 116 -5.21 -11.66 -8.43
N ILE A 117 -5.66 -10.41 -8.34
CA ILE A 117 -7.05 -10.06 -7.99
C ILE A 117 -7.72 -9.42 -9.20
N ASP A 118 -9.00 -9.74 -9.40
CA ASP A 118 -9.87 -9.05 -10.34
C ASP A 118 -9.82 -7.52 -10.16
N ARG A 119 -9.88 -6.75 -11.25
CA ARG A 119 -9.63 -5.30 -11.20
C ARG A 119 -10.70 -4.52 -10.45
N GLU A 120 -11.97 -4.93 -10.53
CA GLU A 120 -13.05 -4.25 -9.78
C GLU A 120 -12.92 -4.53 -8.28
N VAL A 121 -12.62 -5.77 -7.91
CA VAL A 121 -12.36 -6.14 -6.51
C VAL A 121 -11.11 -5.41 -5.98
N ALA A 122 -10.04 -5.33 -6.78
CA ALA A 122 -8.82 -4.62 -6.43
C ALA A 122 -9.09 -3.11 -6.24
N ARG A 123 -9.89 -2.49 -7.11
CA ARG A 123 -10.30 -1.09 -6.99
C ARG A 123 -11.02 -0.83 -5.67
N MET A 124 -12.06 -1.61 -5.36
CA MET A 124 -12.82 -1.45 -4.13
C MET A 124 -11.93 -1.65 -2.89
N ALA A 125 -11.04 -2.65 -2.91
CA ALA A 125 -10.10 -2.90 -1.84
C ALA A 125 -9.13 -1.71 -1.66
N CYS A 126 -8.55 -1.18 -2.73
CA CYS A 126 -7.64 -0.03 -2.67
C CYS A 126 -8.30 1.19 -2.02
N ILE A 127 -9.53 1.51 -2.40
CA ILE A 127 -10.27 2.63 -1.83
C ILE A 127 -10.48 2.44 -0.32
N ALA A 128 -10.85 1.24 0.12
CA ALA A 128 -11.02 0.94 1.54
C ALA A 128 -9.69 1.01 2.30
N ILE A 129 -8.65 0.32 1.80
CA ILE A 129 -7.31 0.29 2.38
C ILE A 129 -6.74 1.70 2.51
N SER A 130 -6.88 2.55 1.49
CA SER A 130 -6.38 3.93 1.54
C SER A 130 -7.00 4.70 2.71
N LYS A 131 -8.33 4.60 2.87
CA LYS A 131 -9.04 5.22 4.01
C LYS A 131 -8.62 4.61 5.36
N GLY A 132 -8.44 3.29 5.42
CA GLY A 132 -8.02 2.58 6.62
C GLY A 132 -6.63 2.99 7.10
N VAL A 133 -5.64 2.98 6.20
CA VAL A 133 -4.25 3.36 6.49
C VAL A 133 -4.15 4.81 6.96
N ARG A 134 -4.86 5.73 6.28
CA ARG A 134 -4.86 7.15 6.65
C ARG A 134 -5.41 7.39 8.06
N LYS A 135 -6.24 6.49 8.59
CA LYS A 135 -6.79 6.55 9.96
C LYS A 135 -6.00 5.73 10.99
N SER A 136 -5.17 4.77 10.59
CA SER A 136 -4.49 3.86 11.51
C SER A 136 -3.21 4.43 12.12
N GLY A 137 -2.74 5.58 11.64
CA GLY A 137 -1.45 6.15 12.03
C GLY A 137 -0.24 5.49 11.36
N LYS A 138 -0.42 4.35 10.69
CA LYS A 138 0.63 3.58 9.99
C LYS A 138 1.02 4.21 8.65
N GLN A 139 2.13 3.71 8.11
CA GLN A 139 2.59 3.95 6.74
C GLN A 139 2.51 2.65 5.94
N LEU A 140 1.91 2.70 4.76
CA LEU A 140 1.82 1.58 3.83
C LEU A 140 2.61 1.91 2.56
N ILE A 141 3.48 1.00 2.15
CA ILE A 141 4.13 1.01 0.86
C ILE A 141 3.64 -0.19 0.09
N VAL A 142 3.13 0.03 -1.11
CA VAL A 142 2.74 -1.07 -2.00
C VAL A 142 3.67 -1.14 -3.20
N VAL A 143 4.02 -2.35 -3.60
CA VAL A 143 4.81 -2.62 -4.79
C VAL A 143 3.91 -3.36 -5.77
N THR A 144 3.75 -2.83 -6.99
CA THR A 144 2.79 -3.39 -7.95
C THR A 144 3.23 -3.19 -9.39
N CYS A 145 2.78 -4.06 -10.29
CA CYS A 145 2.93 -3.86 -11.73
C CYS A 145 1.74 -3.12 -12.37
N HIS A 146 0.68 -2.87 -11.59
CA HIS A 146 -0.56 -2.27 -12.04
C HIS A 146 -0.60 -0.77 -11.73
N ARG A 147 -0.67 0.07 -12.76
CA ARG A 147 -0.58 1.54 -12.62
C ARG A 147 -1.88 2.19 -12.15
N ASP A 148 -3.01 1.61 -12.50
CA ASP A 148 -4.36 1.99 -12.02
C ASP A 148 -4.49 1.93 -10.49
N VAL A 149 -3.69 1.13 -9.80
CA VAL A 149 -3.59 1.14 -8.33
C VAL A 149 -3.20 2.52 -7.79
N VAL A 150 -2.39 3.29 -8.52
CA VAL A 150 -2.01 4.66 -8.14
C VAL A 150 -3.25 5.54 -8.05
N ASP A 151 -4.16 5.44 -9.02
CA ASP A 151 -5.39 6.24 -9.07
C ASP A 151 -6.35 5.87 -7.94
N TRP A 152 -6.37 4.61 -7.51
CA TRP A 152 -7.32 4.13 -6.50
C TRP A 152 -6.81 4.29 -5.06
N LEU A 153 -5.50 4.14 -4.84
CA LEU A 153 -4.90 4.36 -3.52
C LEU A 153 -4.68 5.84 -3.23
N GLU A 154 -4.52 6.66 -4.26
CA GLU A 154 -4.13 8.06 -4.18
C GLU A 154 -2.91 8.24 -3.24
N PRO A 155 -1.75 7.66 -3.59
CA PRO A 155 -0.59 7.71 -2.72
C PRO A 155 -0.04 9.13 -2.55
N ASP A 156 0.67 9.35 -1.46
CA ASP A 156 1.36 10.61 -1.21
C ASP A 156 2.65 10.71 -2.04
N TRP A 157 3.24 9.56 -2.44
CA TRP A 157 4.35 9.49 -3.38
C TRP A 157 4.32 8.23 -4.25
N VAL A 158 4.93 8.33 -5.43
CA VAL A 158 5.07 7.26 -6.42
C VAL A 158 6.51 7.17 -6.89
N LEU A 159 7.09 5.97 -6.87
CA LEU A 159 8.33 5.65 -7.58
C LEU A 159 7.99 4.78 -8.79
N ASP A 160 8.13 5.35 -9.99
CA ASP A 160 7.96 4.65 -11.26
C ASP A 160 9.31 4.07 -11.72
N THR A 161 9.47 2.76 -11.60
CA THR A 161 10.71 2.06 -11.96
C THR A 161 10.92 1.88 -13.45
N ASP A 162 9.88 2.07 -14.29
CA ASP A 162 10.06 2.09 -15.75
C ASP A 162 10.80 3.35 -16.18
N LYS A 163 10.45 4.48 -15.54
CA LYS A 163 11.02 5.80 -15.82
C LYS A 163 12.18 6.16 -14.89
N MET A 164 12.39 5.38 -13.83
CA MET A 164 13.25 5.75 -12.69
C MET A 164 12.92 7.16 -12.17
N ALA A 165 11.63 7.45 -12.06
CA ALA A 165 11.12 8.76 -11.68
C ALA A 165 10.38 8.68 -10.34
N PHE A 166 10.63 9.65 -9.47
CA PHE A 166 9.93 9.82 -8.21
C PHE A 166 9.01 11.04 -8.31
N ASP A 167 7.77 10.87 -7.89
CA ASP A 167 6.76 11.92 -7.81
C ASP A 167 6.16 11.95 -6.39
N LYS A 168 5.89 13.14 -5.88
CA LYS A 168 5.27 13.35 -4.58
C LYS A 168 4.11 14.31 -4.76
N LYS A 169 2.93 13.91 -4.30
CA LYS A 169 1.73 14.75 -4.36
C LYS A 169 1.98 15.99 -3.49
N LYS A 170 2.11 17.17 -4.12
CA LYS A 170 2.13 18.45 -3.39
C LYS A 170 0.77 18.62 -2.70
N GLU A 171 0.77 19.02 -1.42
CA GLU A 171 -0.48 19.46 -0.79
C GLU A 171 -1.10 20.57 -1.65
N PRO A 172 -2.42 20.57 -1.87
CA PRO A 172 -3.05 21.68 -2.56
C PRO A 172 -2.80 22.94 -1.74
N ASP A 173 -2.09 23.90 -2.33
CA ASP A 173 -1.74 25.17 -1.71
C ASP A 173 -3.02 25.81 -1.16
N SER A 174 -3.06 26.02 0.16
CA SER A 174 -4.25 26.45 0.91
C SER A 174 -4.73 27.88 0.58
N ARG A 175 -4.23 28.47 -0.51
CA ARG A 175 -4.41 29.89 -0.88
C ARG A 175 -5.21 30.18 -2.15
N LEU A 176 -5.83 29.20 -2.82
CA LEU A 176 -6.66 29.50 -4.00
C LEU A 176 -8.09 28.98 -3.85
N SER A 177 -8.91 29.77 -3.15
CA SER A 177 -10.35 29.80 -3.38
C SER A 177 -10.64 30.36 -4.77
N SER A 178 -11.56 29.71 -5.48
CA SER A 178 -12.29 30.17 -6.67
C SER A 178 -11.48 30.38 -7.97
N LYS A 179 -11.52 29.38 -8.85
CA LYS A 179 -12.18 29.45 -10.18
C LYS A 179 -11.97 28.14 -10.94
N SER A 180 -13.03 27.69 -11.59
CA SER A 180 -13.08 26.52 -12.46
C SER A 180 -12.12 26.67 -13.64
N SER A 181 -11.24 25.70 -13.86
CA SER A 181 -10.57 25.46 -15.15
C SER A 181 -9.86 24.10 -15.13
N GLU A 182 -10.10 23.35 -16.20
CA GLU A 182 -9.46 22.11 -16.69
C GLU A 182 -8.30 21.52 -15.86
N LEU A 183 -8.46 20.23 -15.52
CA LEU A 183 -7.41 19.34 -14.99
C LEU A 183 -6.25 19.23 -15.99
N THR A 184 -5.35 20.20 -15.95
CA THR A 184 -4.04 20.09 -16.56
C THR A 184 -3.15 19.39 -15.54
N LEU A 185 -2.93 18.10 -15.74
CA LEU A 185 -1.86 17.35 -15.06
C LEU A 185 -0.54 18.05 -15.38
N THR A 186 -0.14 18.93 -14.48
CA THR A 186 1.08 19.70 -14.62
C THR A 186 2.22 18.77 -14.23
N PHE A 187 2.89 18.17 -15.22
CA PHE A 187 4.15 17.44 -15.01
C PHE A 187 5.21 18.46 -14.56
N GLY A 188 5.36 18.62 -13.25
CA GLY A 188 6.20 19.64 -12.63
C GLY A 188 7.38 19.06 -11.88
N GLU A 189 8.57 19.29 -12.46
CA GLU A 189 9.90 19.37 -11.83
C GLU A 189 10.56 18.07 -11.34
N CYS A 190 11.46 17.56 -12.19
CA CYS A 190 12.58 16.72 -11.80
C CYS A 190 13.52 17.53 -10.90
N LEU A 191 13.40 17.39 -9.58
CA LEU A 191 14.35 17.98 -8.63
C LEU A 191 14.83 16.94 -7.63
N GLY A 192 16.15 16.78 -7.61
CA GLY A 192 16.90 15.83 -6.81
C GLY A 192 17.58 14.80 -7.69
N SER A 193 18.84 15.07 -8.08
CA SER A 193 19.70 14.09 -8.72
C SER A 193 19.67 12.79 -7.92
N ILE A 194 19.01 11.76 -8.45
CA ILE A 194 19.29 10.38 -8.05
C ILE A 194 20.71 10.13 -8.54
N THR A 195 21.69 10.13 -7.64
CA THR A 195 23.05 9.72 -8.01
C THR A 195 23.03 8.21 -8.26
N ILE A 196 22.99 7.84 -9.54
CA ILE A 196 23.10 6.47 -10.05
C ILE A 196 24.53 5.96 -9.87
#